data_AF-A0A4Q2Z8L9-F1
#
_entry.id   AF-A0A4Q2Z8L9-F1
#
_cell.length_a   1.000
_cell.length_b   1.000
_cell.length_c   1.000
_cell.angle_alpha   90.00
_cell.angle_beta   90.00
_cell.angle_gamma   90.00
#
_symmetry.space_group_name_H-M   'P 1'
#
loop_
_entity.id
_entity.type
_entity.pdbx_description
1 polymer ?
#
loop_
_entity_poly.entity_id
_entity_poly.type
_entity_poly.pdbx_seq_one_letter_code
_entity_poly.pdbx_strand_id
1 'polypeptide(L)'
;MWFACLLFAFLSATLLAAPVELVPPELRDAMQPQVAVAPAGEVHVVFGKGNAVYHATSTDGLKFSRSVKVGEVEKLALGKRRGPRVAVSDGLVLVTAISSADGNLHSWTSADKGQTWIEGAALNPKDG
;
A
#
# COMPACT_ATOMS: atom_id res chain seq x y z
N MET A 1 -38.14 -44.36 -20.39
CA MET A 1 -38.04 -42.99 -19.84
C MET A 1 -37.97 -43.08 -18.32
N TRP A 2 -36.79 -42.88 -17.71
CA TRP A 2 -36.59 -41.83 -16.69
C TRP A 2 -35.13 -41.81 -16.20
N PHE A 3 -34.52 -40.68 -16.54
CA PHE A 3 -33.29 -40.03 -16.08
C PHE A 3 -32.58 -40.58 -14.84
N ALA A 4 -31.32 -40.96 -15.04
CA ALA A 4 -30.30 -40.97 -13.99
C ALA A 4 -29.77 -39.54 -13.80
N CYS A 5 -30.01 -38.95 -12.63
CA CYS A 5 -29.40 -37.68 -12.23
C CYS A 5 -27.94 -37.91 -11.81
N LEU A 6 -27.01 -37.48 -12.65
CA LEU A 6 -25.59 -37.32 -12.29
C LEU A 6 -25.43 -36.08 -11.41
N LEU A 7 -25.21 -36.28 -10.10
CA LEU A 7 -24.77 -35.21 -9.20
C LEU A 7 -23.29 -34.90 -9.50
N PHE A 8 -23.02 -33.79 -10.18
CA PHE A 8 -21.66 -33.23 -10.27
C PHE A 8 -21.37 -32.47 -8.97
N ALA A 9 -20.62 -33.08 -8.05
CA ALA A 9 -20.04 -32.38 -6.93
C ALA A 9 -18.88 -31.51 -7.43
N PHE A 10 -19.09 -30.21 -7.55
CA PHE A 10 -17.99 -29.26 -7.77
C PHE A 10 -17.14 -29.19 -6.51
N LEU A 11 -15.99 -29.88 -6.52
CA LEU A 11 -14.95 -29.73 -5.52
C LEU A 11 -14.30 -28.36 -5.74
N SER A 12 -14.79 -27.32 -5.05
CA SER A 12 -14.11 -26.02 -5.03
C SER A 12 -12.77 -26.18 -4.35
N ALA A 13 -11.70 -26.34 -5.14
CA ALA A 13 -10.34 -26.27 -4.65
C ALA A 13 -10.09 -24.84 -4.17
N THR A 14 -10.08 -24.64 -2.85
CA THR A 14 -9.60 -23.40 -2.25
C THR A 14 -8.11 -23.30 -2.53
N LEU A 15 -7.73 -22.45 -3.48
CA LEU A 15 -6.34 -22.12 -3.74
C LEU A 15 -5.80 -21.33 -2.53
N LEU A 16 -5.22 -22.03 -1.55
CA LEU A 16 -4.52 -21.38 -0.45
C LEU A 16 -3.17 -20.90 -0.98
N ALA A 17 -3.11 -19.64 -1.40
CA ALA A 17 -1.83 -18.99 -1.69
C ALA A 17 -1.00 -18.92 -0.40
N ALA A 18 0.28 -19.30 -0.48
CA ALA A 18 1.20 -19.14 0.64
C ALA A 18 1.33 -17.65 1.00
N PRO A 19 1.40 -17.28 2.29
CA PRO A 19 1.65 -15.90 2.69
C PRO A 19 2.96 -15.39 2.07
N VAL A 20 2.93 -14.18 1.54
CA VAL A 20 4.10 -13.49 0.98
C VAL A 20 4.60 -12.47 1.99
N GLU A 21 5.88 -12.52 2.32
CA GLU A 21 6.52 -11.50 3.17
C GLU A 21 6.77 -10.23 2.34
N LEU A 22 6.03 -9.17 2.67
CA LEU A 22 6.15 -7.85 2.06
C LEU A 22 7.26 -7.02 2.71
N VAL A 23 7.36 -7.11 4.04
CA VAL A 23 8.12 -6.18 4.88
C VAL A 23 9.46 -6.83 5.23
N PRO A 24 10.61 -6.22 4.87
CA PRO A 24 11.91 -6.80 5.18
C PRO A 24 12.18 -6.78 6.70
N PRO A 25 13.11 -7.60 7.22
CA PRO A 25 13.37 -7.74 8.65
C PRO A 25 13.63 -6.41 9.38
N GLU A 26 14.33 -5.48 8.75
CA GLU A 26 14.61 -4.15 9.30
C GLU A 26 13.36 -3.27 9.48
N LEU A 27 12.26 -3.58 8.79
CA LEU A 27 10.98 -2.87 8.85
C LEU A 27 9.90 -3.64 9.63
N ARG A 28 10.27 -4.69 10.38
CA ARG A 28 9.34 -5.36 11.32
C ARG A 28 8.61 -4.35 12.22
N ASP A 29 7.39 -4.72 12.60
CA ASP A 29 6.42 -3.89 13.31
C ASP A 29 5.91 -2.68 12.52
N ALA A 30 6.09 -2.68 11.19
CA ALA A 30 5.39 -1.76 10.30
C ALA A 30 3.87 -1.84 10.50
N MET A 31 3.22 -0.69 10.41
CA MET A 31 1.82 -0.53 10.76
C MET A 31 1.02 0.10 9.60
N GLN A 32 -0.30 -0.10 9.66
CA GLN A 32 -1.27 0.54 8.77
C GLN A 32 -0.98 0.29 7.28
N PRO A 33 -0.82 -0.98 6.83
CA PRO A 33 -0.63 -1.26 5.42
C PRO A 33 -1.85 -0.80 4.61
N GLN A 34 -1.59 -0.27 3.42
CA GLN A 34 -2.60 0.14 2.46
C GLN A 34 -2.14 -0.27 1.07
N VAL A 35 -3.06 -0.75 0.23
CA VAL A 35 -2.76 -1.32 -1.08
C VAL A 35 -3.62 -0.67 -2.15
N ALA A 36 -3.03 -0.47 -3.33
CA ALA A 36 -3.70 -0.09 -4.56
C ALA A 36 -3.12 -0.90 -5.72
N VAL A 37 -3.94 -1.15 -6.73
CA VAL A 37 -3.52 -1.87 -7.94
C VAL A 37 -3.66 -0.91 -9.12
N ALA A 38 -2.58 -0.73 -9.87
CA ALA A 38 -2.58 0.07 -11.09
C ALA A 38 -3.44 -0.59 -12.18
N PRO A 39 -3.90 0.16 -13.20
CA PRO A 39 -4.64 -0.43 -14.32
C PRO A 39 -3.89 -1.56 -15.05
N ALA A 40 -2.55 -1.48 -15.09
CA ALA A 40 -1.68 -2.52 -15.66
C ALA A 40 -1.48 -3.76 -14.76
N GLY A 41 -2.10 -3.81 -13.57
CA GLY A 41 -2.02 -4.92 -12.62
C GLY A 41 -0.89 -4.82 -11.60
N GLU A 42 -0.07 -3.78 -11.66
CA GLU A 42 1.01 -3.52 -10.71
C GLU A 42 0.43 -3.23 -9.31
N VAL A 43 0.90 -3.96 -8.30
CA VAL A 43 0.43 -3.86 -6.92
C VAL A 43 1.35 -2.92 -6.16
N HIS A 44 0.81 -1.85 -5.60
CA HIS A 44 1.52 -0.89 -4.76
C HIS A 44 1.06 -1.03 -3.32
N VAL A 45 1.98 -1.25 -2.39
CA VAL A 45 1.69 -1.31 -0.97
C VAL A 45 2.48 -0.23 -0.24
N VAL A 46 1.80 0.50 0.64
CA VAL A 46 2.42 1.48 1.54
C VAL A 46 2.15 1.12 2.98
N PHE A 47 3.08 1.49 3.87
CA PHE A 47 2.96 1.27 5.30
C PHE A 47 3.86 2.25 6.05
N GLY A 48 3.62 2.41 7.36
CA GLY A 48 4.42 3.30 8.18
C GLY A 48 5.24 2.56 9.23
N LYS A 49 6.41 3.12 9.58
CA LYS A 49 7.22 2.70 10.73
C LYS A 49 7.88 3.92 11.37
N GLY A 50 7.64 4.13 12.66
CA GLY A 50 8.06 5.35 13.35
C GLY A 50 7.45 6.59 12.69
N ASN A 51 8.30 7.51 12.25
CA ASN A 51 7.91 8.72 11.52
C ASN A 51 7.94 8.56 10.00
N ALA A 52 8.39 7.42 9.49
CA ALA A 52 8.63 7.22 8.06
C ALA A 52 7.51 6.43 7.39
N VAL A 53 7.24 6.80 6.14
CA VAL A 53 6.37 6.07 5.21
C VAL A 53 7.23 5.29 4.23
N TYR A 54 6.85 4.05 3.97
CA TYR A 54 7.52 3.16 3.04
C TYR A 54 6.55 2.65 1.98
N HIS A 55 7.11 2.33 0.81
CA HIS A 55 6.41 1.75 -0.32
C HIS A 55 7.14 0.50 -0.83
N ALA A 56 6.39 -0.49 -1.29
CA ALA A 56 6.90 -1.61 -2.06
C ALA A 56 5.94 -1.89 -3.23
N THR A 57 6.48 -2.39 -4.34
CA THR A 57 5.69 -2.72 -5.54
C THR A 57 5.89 -4.16 -5.97
N SER A 58 4.91 -4.72 -6.68
CA SER A 58 4.95 -6.05 -7.26
C SER A 58 4.24 -6.08 -8.61
N THR A 59 4.78 -6.83 -9.56
CA THR A 59 4.13 -7.07 -10.85
C THR A 59 3.23 -8.30 -10.84
N ASP A 60 3.36 -9.17 -9.84
CA ASP A 60 2.68 -10.48 -9.78
C ASP A 60 1.92 -10.73 -8.46
N GLY A 61 2.05 -9.85 -7.48
CA GLY A 61 1.50 -10.01 -6.13
C GLY A 61 2.16 -11.12 -5.30
N LEU A 62 3.16 -11.81 -5.86
CA LEU A 62 3.86 -12.93 -5.24
C LEU A 62 5.25 -12.54 -4.74
N LYS A 63 5.88 -11.55 -5.37
CA LYS A 63 7.18 -11.02 -5.00
C LYS A 63 7.14 -9.51 -5.00
N PHE A 64 7.53 -8.92 -3.87
CA PHE A 64 7.60 -7.48 -3.72
C PHE A 64 9.04 -6.98 -3.82
N SER A 65 9.20 -5.78 -4.36
CA SER A 65 10.47 -5.05 -4.35
C SER A 65 10.95 -4.82 -2.92
N ARG A 66 12.24 -4.54 -2.75
CA ARG A 66 12.71 -3.95 -1.50
C ARG A 66 11.93 -2.66 -1.24
N SER A 67 11.58 -2.42 0.02
CA SER A 67 10.82 -1.23 0.40
C SER A 67 11.66 0.03 0.24
N VAL A 68 11.07 1.05 -0.38
CA VAL A 68 11.63 2.38 -0.60
C VAL A 68 11.01 3.35 0.41
N LYS A 69 11.81 4.24 1.00
CA LYS A 69 11.28 5.30 1.85
C LYS A 69 10.61 6.36 0.98
N VAL A 70 9.33 6.60 1.22
CA VAL A 70 8.53 7.61 0.52
C VAL A 70 8.84 9.01 1.07
N GLY A 71 8.90 9.11 2.39
CA GLY A 71 9.08 10.36 3.12
C GLY A 71 8.99 10.13 4.62
N GLU A 72 9.08 11.21 5.39
CA GLU A 72 8.87 11.18 6.84
C GLU A 72 8.15 12.43 7.31
N VAL A 73 7.36 12.30 8.37
CA VAL A 73 6.70 13.42 9.02
C VAL A 73 6.76 13.25 10.53
N GLU A 74 6.88 14.36 11.27
CA GLU A 74 6.91 14.30 12.72
C GLU A 74 5.59 13.73 13.27
N LYS A 75 5.67 12.80 14.24
CA LYS A 75 4.49 12.16 14.86
C LYS A 75 3.51 11.60 13.82
N LEU A 76 4.04 10.85 12.85
CA LEU A 76 3.26 10.15 11.85
C LEU A 76 2.10 9.36 12.50
N ALA A 77 0.88 9.59 12.01
CA ALA A 77 -0.34 9.06 12.62
C ALA A 77 -0.55 7.56 12.33
N LEU A 78 0.19 6.67 12.98
CA LEU A 78 0.08 5.20 12.79
C LEU A 78 -0.95 4.48 13.68
N GLY A 79 -1.82 5.24 14.36
CA GLY A 79 -2.92 4.72 15.17
C GLY A 79 -4.30 5.02 14.58
N LYS A 80 -5.35 4.39 15.12
CA LYS A 80 -6.77 4.68 14.81
C LYS A 80 -7.10 4.65 13.30
N ARG A 81 -6.43 3.79 12.54
CA ARG A 81 -6.59 3.65 11.08
C ARG A 81 -6.20 4.92 10.29
N ARG A 82 -5.36 5.81 10.81
CA ARG A 82 -4.95 7.07 10.15
C ARG A 82 -3.63 7.01 9.38
N GLY A 83 -3.05 5.82 9.23
CA GLY A 83 -1.77 5.65 8.55
C GLY A 83 -1.81 5.99 7.05
N PRO A 84 -0.68 5.78 6.36
CA PRO A 84 -0.53 6.16 4.96
C PRO A 84 -1.64 5.63 4.05
N ARG A 85 -1.99 6.42 3.03
CA ARG A 85 -2.93 6.06 1.96
C ARG A 85 -2.21 6.09 0.63
N VAL A 86 -2.56 5.16 -0.27
CA VAL A 86 -2.03 5.14 -1.63
C VAL A 86 -3.18 5.18 -2.64
N ALA A 87 -2.97 5.95 -3.70
CA ALA A 87 -3.79 5.92 -4.91
C ALA A 87 -2.86 5.81 -6.12
N VAL A 88 -3.30 5.09 -7.15
CA VAL A 88 -2.49 4.81 -8.34
C VAL A 88 -3.34 5.10 -9.58
N SER A 89 -2.71 5.70 -10.57
CA SER A 89 -3.24 5.90 -11.93
C SER A 89 -2.18 5.49 -12.95
N ASP A 90 -2.48 5.59 -14.24
CA ASP A 90 -1.50 5.32 -15.29
C ASP A 90 -0.32 6.32 -15.20
N GLY A 91 0.81 5.82 -14.70
CA GLY A 91 2.06 6.57 -14.62
C GLY A 91 2.27 7.42 -13.36
N LEU A 92 1.33 7.41 -12.40
CA LEU A 92 1.48 8.17 -11.16
C LEU A 92 1.03 7.38 -9.93
N VAL A 93 1.88 7.38 -8.91
CA VAL A 93 1.56 6.91 -7.56
C VAL A 93 1.49 8.12 -6.63
N LEU A 94 0.38 8.28 -5.92
CA LEU A 94 0.18 9.30 -4.89
C LEU A 94 0.14 8.61 -3.53
N VAL A 95 0.92 9.12 -2.59
CA VAL A 95 0.88 8.71 -1.18
C VAL A 95 0.56 9.92 -0.32
N THR A 96 -0.32 9.73 0.65
CA THR A 96 -0.61 10.75 1.66
C THR A 96 -0.50 10.19 3.06
N ALA A 97 -0.13 11.04 4.01
CA ALA A 97 -0.05 10.67 5.42
C ALA A 97 -0.29 11.87 6.32
N ILE A 98 -0.83 11.63 7.52
CA ILE A 98 -1.13 12.69 8.48
C ILE A 98 -0.01 12.79 9.52
N SER A 99 0.47 14.00 9.78
CA SER A 99 1.25 14.28 10.98
C SER A 99 0.33 14.65 12.13
N SER A 100 0.52 14.01 13.29
CA SER A 100 -0.18 14.40 14.51
C SER A 100 0.49 15.60 15.21
N ALA A 101 1.64 16.06 14.71
CA ALA A 101 2.34 17.22 15.23
C ALA A 101 1.71 18.53 14.74
N ASP A 102 1.47 18.64 13.42
CA ASP A 102 0.88 19.83 12.81
C ASP A 102 -0.62 19.65 12.46
N GLY A 103 -1.09 18.40 12.34
CA GLY A 103 -2.45 18.08 11.91
C GLY A 103 -2.65 18.14 10.39
N ASN A 104 -1.57 18.30 9.62
CA ASN A 104 -1.59 18.40 8.17
C ASN A 104 -1.53 17.02 7.52
N LEU A 105 -2.11 16.96 6.32
CA LEU A 105 -2.06 15.88 5.36
C LEU A 105 -0.93 16.20 4.38
N HIS A 106 0.16 15.47 4.54
CA HIS A 106 1.34 15.54 3.70
C HIS A 106 1.16 14.62 2.49
N SER A 107 1.83 14.95 1.38
CA SER A 107 1.68 14.21 0.12
C SER A 107 3.03 13.98 -0.57
N TRP A 108 3.15 12.83 -1.23
CA TRP A 108 4.29 12.49 -2.07
C TRP A 108 3.81 11.85 -3.36
N THR A 109 4.48 12.15 -4.45
CA THR A 109 4.19 11.55 -5.76
C THR A 109 5.40 10.86 -6.34
N SER A 110 5.16 9.78 -7.07
CA SER A 110 6.14 9.08 -7.87
C SER A 110 5.65 8.91 -9.31
N ALA A 111 6.50 9.26 -10.27
CA ALA A 111 6.26 9.08 -11.70
C ALA A 111 6.98 7.84 -12.28
N ASP A 112 7.65 7.06 -11.43
CA ASP A 112 8.50 5.91 -11.81
C ASP A 112 8.14 4.63 -11.05
N LYS A 113 6.84 4.46 -10.78
CA LYS A 113 6.25 3.29 -10.11
C LYS A 113 6.68 3.12 -8.65
N GLY A 114 7.08 4.19 -7.99
CA GLY A 114 7.45 4.24 -6.57
C GLY A 114 8.94 4.07 -6.30
N GLN A 115 9.80 4.20 -7.32
CA GLN A 115 11.25 4.11 -7.14
C GLN A 115 11.83 5.41 -6.57
N THR A 116 11.32 6.56 -7.02
CA THR A 116 11.66 7.88 -6.49
C THR A 116 10.41 8.67 -6.13
N TRP A 117 10.54 9.56 -5.15
CA TRP A 117 9.43 10.29 -4.55
C TRP A 117 9.75 11.77 -4.46
N ILE A 118 8.76 12.59 -4.81
CA ILE A 118 8.79 14.05 -4.69
C ILE A 118 7.76 14.41 -3.63
N GLU A 119 8.20 15.16 -2.61
CA GLU A 119 7.31 15.74 -1.61
C GLU A 119 6.51 16.88 -2.21
N GLY A 120 5.19 16.83 -2.03
CA GLY A 120 4.27 17.90 -2.38
C GLY A 120 4.05 18.85 -1.20
N ALA A 121 3.35 19.95 -1.46
CA ALA A 121 2.89 20.81 -0.37
C ALA A 121 1.90 20.05 0.55
N ALA A 122 1.82 20.49 1.81
CA ALA A 122 0.72 20.09 2.68
C ALA A 122 -0.62 20.42 2.01
N LEU A 123 -1.57 19.48 2.05
CA LEU A 123 -2.83 19.59 1.32
C LEU A 123 -3.92 20.36 2.08
N ASN A 124 -3.77 20.48 3.40
CA ASN A 124 -4.66 21.24 4.29
C ASN A 124 -3.85 22.13 5.25
N PRO A 125 -2.92 22.97 4.74
CA PRO A 125 -2.18 23.84 5.63
C PRO A 125 -3.17 24.71 6.39
N LYS A 126 -3.00 24.83 7.70
CA LYS A 126 -3.69 25.88 8.45
C LYS A 126 -3.08 27.20 7.98
N ASP A 127 -3.91 28.10 7.47
CA ASP A 127 -3.48 29.47 7.20
C ASP A 127 -2.84 30.05 8.47
N GLY A 128 -1.71 30.73 8.29
CA GLY A 128 -1.01 31.43 9.38
C GLY A 128 -1.79 32.62 9.89
#